data_AF-A0A2W4KXP8-F1
#
_entry.id   AF-A0A2W4KXP8-F1
#
_cell.length_a   1.000
_cell.length_b   1.000
_cell.length_c   1.000
_cell.angle_alpha   90.00
_cell.angle_beta   90.00
_cell.angle_gamma   90.00
#
_symmetry.space_group_name_H-M   'P 1'
#
loop_
_entity.id
_entity.type
_entity.pdbx_description
1 polymer ?
#
loop_
_entity_poly.entity_id
_entity_poly.type
_entity_poly.pdbx_seq_one_letter_code
_entity_poly.pdbx_strand_id
1 'polypeptide(L)'
;MSELQYACLFELESPRPCVGADQSCDCTEDEQKYNRGLCQGTTQTHGKAYPATRQLEVLRRVGAITGNSIVASICPKVTRSQDPSSDPAYGYNPAIAALIDRLKVPLRGRCLPRPLDVDPVTQRVPCVVVEANQPDANGACRPCSERSGRTDIDASVRNVVAQELAQSGFCGDTKSCEDLCLCKIEQFEGEALERCQSGAELSPEPAGYCYVDGERGGAQAALVSKCPATERRLLRFSPEVPASGATAFIACAGRTPHGRPSGP
;
A
#
# COMPACT_ATOMS: atom_id res chain seq x y z
N MET A 1 35.05 4.67 0.18
CA MET A 1 34.96 5.90 0.99
C MET A 1 34.19 5.56 2.25
N SER A 2 34.76 5.79 3.42
CA SER A 2 34.11 5.55 4.70
C SER A 2 33.17 6.72 5.03
N GLU A 3 31.87 6.46 5.10
CA GLU A 3 30.89 7.50 5.41
C GLU A 3 30.72 7.69 6.93
N LEU A 4 30.85 8.94 7.38
CA LEU A 4 30.77 9.35 8.80
C LEU A 4 29.44 10.03 9.16
N GLN A 5 28.54 10.26 8.19
CA GLN A 5 27.29 10.99 8.40
C GLN A 5 26.10 10.13 7.95
N TYR A 6 25.32 9.67 8.92
CA TYR A 6 24.07 8.93 8.72
C TYR A 6 22.89 9.85 9.04
N ALA A 7 21.74 9.63 8.41
CA ALA A 7 20.51 10.33 8.81
C ALA A 7 20.06 9.90 10.21
N CYS A 8 20.26 8.63 10.54
CA CYS A 8 20.11 8.08 11.89
C CYS A 8 20.90 6.77 12.02
N LEU A 9 21.12 6.39 13.29
CA LEU A 9 21.56 5.07 13.73
C LEU A 9 20.43 4.46 14.57
N PHE A 10 20.17 3.17 14.40
CA PHE A 10 19.13 2.48 15.14
C PHE A 10 19.59 1.09 15.58
N GLU A 11 19.25 0.69 16.80
CA GLU A 11 19.62 -0.61 17.35
C GLU A 11 19.01 -1.74 16.53
N LEU A 12 19.81 -2.77 16.23
CA LEU A 12 19.31 -4.01 15.65
C LEU A 12 18.63 -4.84 16.74
N GLU A 13 17.57 -5.56 16.36
CA GLU A 13 16.90 -6.49 17.26
C GLU A 13 17.84 -7.61 17.71
N SER A 14 18.66 -8.12 16.78
CA SER A 14 19.71 -9.09 17.04
C SER A 14 21.05 -8.57 16.49
N PRO A 15 22.08 -8.42 17.34
CA PRO A 15 23.43 -8.09 16.89
C PRO A 15 23.92 -9.11 15.87
N ARG A 16 24.55 -8.63 14.80
CA ARG A 16 24.99 -9.46 13.68
C ARG A 16 26.52 -9.56 13.66
N PRO A 17 27.11 -10.77 13.83
CA PRO A 17 28.53 -10.94 13.61
C PRO A 17 28.86 -10.79 12.13
N CYS A 18 29.79 -9.91 11.77
CA CYS A 18 30.30 -9.79 10.42
C CYS A 18 31.36 -10.88 10.19
N VAL A 19 30.93 -12.00 9.63
CA VAL A 19 31.79 -13.14 9.27
C VAL A 19 31.92 -13.26 7.75
N GLY A 20 33.14 -13.34 7.25
CA GLY A 20 33.43 -13.43 5.82
C GLY A 20 33.25 -12.10 5.07
N ALA A 21 33.25 -12.16 3.73
CA ALA A 21 33.06 -10.99 2.85
C ALA A 21 31.56 -10.64 2.66
N ASP A 22 30.80 -10.61 3.75
CA ASP A 22 29.38 -10.25 3.71
C ASP A 22 29.23 -8.76 3.39
N GLN A 23 28.87 -8.45 2.14
CA GLN A 23 28.68 -7.08 1.66
C GLN A 23 27.53 -6.35 2.35
N SER A 24 26.67 -7.06 3.08
CA SER A 24 25.58 -6.46 3.86
C SER A 24 25.97 -6.10 5.29
N CYS A 25 27.21 -6.35 5.71
CA CYS A 25 27.72 -6.05 7.04
C CYS A 25 28.74 -4.91 7.00
N ASP A 26 28.56 -3.92 7.87
CA ASP A 26 29.40 -2.70 7.86
C ASP A 26 30.64 -2.79 8.77
N CYS A 27 30.74 -3.83 9.61
CA CYS A 27 31.77 -3.93 10.65
C CYS A 27 32.90 -4.90 10.26
N THR A 28 33.76 -4.46 9.33
CA THR A 28 34.99 -5.19 8.96
C THR A 28 36.15 -4.83 9.88
N GLU A 29 37.21 -5.65 9.88
CA GLU A 29 38.44 -5.39 10.65
C GLU A 29 39.07 -4.03 10.28
N ASP A 30 39.10 -3.71 8.99
CA ASP A 30 39.61 -2.42 8.48
C ASP A 30 38.80 -1.22 8.96
N GLU A 31 37.53 -1.43 9.33
CA GLU A 31 36.61 -0.38 9.75
C GLU A 31 36.68 -0.10 11.27
N GLN A 32 37.25 -1.02 12.05
CA GLN A 32 37.37 -0.86 13.52
C GLN A 32 38.16 0.39 13.91
N LYS A 33 39.19 0.77 13.13
CA LYS A 33 40.02 1.95 13.40
C LYS A 33 39.26 3.27 13.37
N TYR A 34 38.07 3.30 12.77
CA TYR A 34 37.24 4.49 12.69
C TYR A 34 36.21 4.60 13.83
N ASN A 35 36.17 3.62 14.75
CA ASN A 35 35.31 3.60 15.93
C ASN A 35 33.84 3.99 15.61
N ARG A 36 33.26 3.33 14.61
CA ARG A 36 31.92 3.65 14.13
C ARG A 36 30.87 3.23 15.16
N GLY A 37 29.89 4.10 15.43
CA GLY A 37 28.75 3.80 16.31
C GLY A 37 27.85 2.64 15.83
N LEU A 38 28.12 2.07 14.66
CA LEU A 38 27.46 0.88 14.11
C LEU A 38 27.95 -0.43 14.72
N CYS A 39 29.17 -0.42 15.26
CA CYS A 39 29.97 -1.62 15.46
C CYS A 39 30.47 -1.75 16.90
N GLN A 40 30.54 -2.99 17.36
CA GLN A 40 31.30 -3.41 18.53
C GLN A 40 32.28 -4.51 18.08
N GLY A 41 33.52 -4.10 17.78
CA GLY A 41 34.48 -4.98 17.10
C GLY A 41 34.00 -5.34 15.69
N THR A 42 33.98 -6.64 15.37
CA THR A 42 33.43 -7.18 14.12
C THR A 42 31.92 -7.48 14.20
N THR A 43 31.24 -7.09 15.28
CA THR A 43 29.79 -7.29 15.43
C THR A 43 29.06 -5.99 15.13
N GLN A 44 28.09 -6.04 14.22
CA GLN A 44 27.19 -4.93 13.94
C GLN A 44 26.04 -4.92 14.95
N THR A 45 25.96 -3.84 15.73
CA THR A 45 24.94 -3.65 16.77
C THR A 45 23.84 -2.68 16.34
N HIS A 46 24.14 -1.81 15.38
CA HIS A 46 23.20 -0.82 14.84
C HIS A 46 23.13 -0.87 13.32
N GLY A 47 21.97 -0.50 12.78
CA GLY A 47 21.77 -0.13 11.39
C GLY A 47 21.99 1.38 11.16
N LYS A 48 22.16 1.76 9.89
CA LYS A 48 22.22 3.15 9.42
C LYS A 48 21.14 3.38 8.37
N ALA A 49 20.72 4.63 8.22
CA ALA A 49 19.76 5.02 7.20
C ALA A 49 20.12 6.35 6.52
N TYR A 50 19.61 6.48 5.30
CA TYR A 50 19.72 7.62 4.38
C TYR A 50 18.38 7.82 3.66
N PRO A 51 18.12 8.98 3.05
CA PRO A 51 18.90 10.22 3.05
C PRO A 51 18.62 11.11 4.28
N ALA A 52 19.43 12.15 4.49
CA ALA A 52 19.24 13.08 5.60
C ALA A 52 17.98 13.96 5.43
N THR A 53 17.54 14.55 6.55
CA THR A 53 16.27 15.29 6.64
C THR A 53 16.14 16.44 5.65
N ARG A 54 17.24 17.13 5.32
CA ARG A 54 17.22 18.22 4.35
C ARG A 54 16.81 17.77 2.95
N GLN A 55 17.31 16.61 2.50
CA GLN A 55 16.94 16.02 1.21
C GLN A 55 15.48 15.58 1.24
N LEU A 56 15.05 14.97 2.35
CA LEU A 56 13.65 14.59 2.56
C LEU A 56 12.72 15.82 2.54
N GLU A 57 13.11 16.94 3.14
CA GLU A 57 12.33 18.18 3.14
C GLU A 57 12.17 18.79 1.73
N VAL A 58 13.24 18.78 0.93
CA VAL A 58 13.19 19.22 -0.47
C VAL A 58 12.19 18.35 -1.24
N LEU A 59 12.32 17.04 -1.15
CA LEU A 59 11.41 16.10 -1.81
C LEU A 59 9.97 16.25 -1.29
N ARG A 60 9.78 16.55 0.00
CA ARG A 60 8.46 16.75 0.59
C ARG A 60 7.80 17.99 0.01
N ARG A 61 8.55 19.10 -0.13
CA ARG A 61 8.05 20.33 -0.78
C ARG A 61 7.77 20.12 -2.26
N VAL A 62 8.65 19.43 -2.99
CA VAL A 62 8.39 19.04 -4.39
C VAL A 62 7.13 18.20 -4.50
N GLY A 63 6.95 17.21 -3.61
CA GLY A 63 5.76 16.38 -3.54
C GLY A 63 4.49 17.18 -3.23
N ALA A 64 4.55 18.15 -2.33
CA ALA A 64 3.43 19.04 -2.01
C ALA A 64 3.00 19.94 -3.18
N ILE A 65 3.96 20.38 -4.02
CA ILE A 65 3.68 21.24 -5.18
C ILE A 65 3.22 20.42 -6.39
N THR A 66 3.90 19.30 -6.67
CA THR A 66 3.77 18.57 -7.94
C THR A 66 2.94 17.29 -7.84
N GLY A 67 2.71 16.77 -6.63
CA GLY A 67 2.11 15.45 -6.45
C GLY A 67 2.98 14.30 -6.97
N ASN A 68 4.29 14.50 -7.17
CA ASN A 68 5.20 13.51 -7.78
C ASN A 68 6.25 12.91 -6.83
N SER A 69 6.27 13.28 -5.55
CA SER A 69 7.16 12.65 -4.55
C SER A 69 6.38 12.13 -3.35
N ILE A 70 6.76 10.94 -2.87
CA ILE A 70 6.34 10.36 -1.58
C ILE A 70 7.57 10.34 -0.72
N VAL A 71 7.50 11.01 0.43
CA VAL A 71 8.64 11.14 1.33
C VAL A 71 8.29 10.50 2.65
N ALA A 72 9.09 9.51 3.01
CA ALA A 72 9.09 8.92 4.33
C ALA A 72 10.53 8.76 4.82
N SER A 73 10.69 8.72 6.14
CA SER A 73 11.97 8.39 6.74
C SER A 73 12.04 6.88 6.93
N ILE A 74 13.17 6.30 6.54
CA ILE A 74 13.52 4.91 6.85
C ILE A 74 14.23 4.81 8.21
N CYS A 75 14.25 5.89 9.00
CA CYS A 75 14.68 5.84 10.39
C CYS A 75 13.55 5.29 11.25
N PRO A 76 13.64 4.05 11.77
CA PRO A 76 12.61 3.49 12.62
C PRO A 76 12.55 4.27 13.93
N LYS A 77 11.35 4.68 14.33
CA LYS A 77 11.14 5.33 15.63
C LYS A 77 11.15 4.29 16.77
N VAL A 78 10.61 3.11 16.50
CA VAL A 78 10.57 1.97 17.41
C VAL A 78 11.26 0.80 16.71
N THR A 79 12.30 0.26 17.35
CA THR A 79 13.06 -0.90 16.85
C THR A 79 12.77 -2.19 17.62
N ARG A 80 12.04 -2.10 18.73
CA ARG A 80 11.60 -3.24 19.54
C ARG A 80 10.13 -3.06 19.88
N SER A 81 9.31 -4.04 19.51
CA SER A 81 7.90 -4.10 19.88
C SER A 81 7.56 -5.51 20.34
N GLN A 82 6.66 -5.64 21.31
CA GLN A 82 6.11 -6.94 21.72
C GLN A 82 5.19 -7.53 20.65
N ASP A 83 4.59 -6.67 19.83
CA ASP A 83 3.81 -7.04 18.65
C ASP A 83 4.19 -6.12 17.48
N PRO A 84 5.25 -6.48 16.73
CA PRO A 84 5.70 -5.75 15.54
C PRO A 84 4.64 -5.53 14.47
N SER A 85 3.63 -6.40 14.41
CA SER A 85 2.61 -6.38 13.36
C SER A 85 1.51 -5.34 13.62
N SER A 86 1.28 -5.00 14.89
CA SER A 86 0.25 -4.04 15.30
C SER A 86 0.80 -2.66 15.63
N ASP A 87 2.10 -2.52 15.95
CA ASP A 87 2.70 -1.22 16.26
C ASP A 87 2.95 -0.37 14.99
N PRO A 88 2.22 0.74 14.79
CA PRO A 88 2.36 1.58 13.60
C PRO A 88 3.69 2.34 13.54
N ALA A 89 4.42 2.44 14.66
CA ALA A 89 5.72 3.10 14.75
C ALA A 89 6.90 2.13 14.64
N TYR A 90 6.63 0.82 14.62
CA TYR A 90 7.65 -0.21 14.51
C TYR A 90 8.30 -0.24 13.12
N GLY A 91 9.62 -0.30 13.10
CA GLY A 91 10.39 -0.48 11.88
C GLY A 91 10.04 0.56 10.81
N TYR A 92 9.69 0.06 9.62
CA TYR A 92 9.34 0.88 8.46
C TYR A 92 7.83 1.11 8.30
N ASN A 93 7.01 0.69 9.27
CA ASN A 93 5.55 0.85 9.21
C ASN A 93 5.12 2.32 8.93
N PRO A 94 5.76 3.36 9.50
CA PRO A 94 5.43 4.75 9.15
C PRO A 94 5.68 5.09 7.67
N ALA A 95 6.73 4.53 7.08
CA ALA A 95 7.06 4.75 5.67
C ALA A 95 6.09 4.02 4.73
N ILE A 96 5.71 2.79 5.10
CA ILE A 96 4.67 2.03 4.40
C ILE A 96 3.32 2.74 4.50
N ALA A 97 2.95 3.26 5.68
CA ALA A 97 1.73 4.04 5.86
C ALA A 97 1.70 5.28 4.96
N ALA A 98 2.80 6.05 4.88
CA ALA A 98 2.89 7.21 4.00
C ALA A 98 2.81 6.85 2.50
N LEU A 99 3.33 5.69 2.11
CA LEU A 99 3.12 5.14 0.78
C LEU A 99 1.65 4.85 0.55
N ILE A 100 0.99 4.10 1.44
CA ILE A 100 -0.43 3.76 1.32
C ILE A 100 -1.32 5.01 1.31
N ASP A 101 -1.04 6.01 2.15
CA ASP A 101 -1.79 7.27 2.19
C ASP A 101 -1.76 8.02 0.85
N ARG A 102 -0.64 7.96 0.12
CA ARG A 102 -0.59 8.48 -1.26
C ARG A 102 -1.44 7.66 -2.24
N LEU A 103 -1.55 6.36 -1.99
CA LEU A 103 -2.36 5.46 -2.81
C LEU A 103 -3.86 5.62 -2.55
N LYS A 104 -4.24 6.34 -1.48
CA LYS A 104 -5.62 6.73 -1.21
C LYS A 104 -6.07 7.77 -2.25
N VAL A 105 -6.72 7.28 -3.29
CA VAL A 105 -7.70 8.08 -4.02
C VAL A 105 -9.05 7.66 -3.46
N PRO A 106 -9.91 8.58 -2.96
CA PRO A 106 -11.27 8.21 -2.59
C PRO A 106 -12.04 7.81 -3.85
N LEU A 107 -11.99 6.50 -4.17
CA LEU A 107 -12.58 5.92 -5.37
C LEU A 107 -14.02 5.47 -5.12
N ARG A 108 -14.82 6.32 -4.50
CA ARG A 108 -16.28 6.13 -4.48
C ARG A 108 -16.81 6.46 -5.88
N GLY A 109 -16.86 5.45 -6.75
CA GLY A 109 -17.49 5.52 -8.07
C GLY A 109 -16.80 6.44 -9.10
N ARG A 110 -15.47 6.61 -9.03
CA ARG A 110 -14.75 7.57 -9.87
C ARG A 110 -13.72 6.92 -10.79
N CYS A 111 -13.70 7.48 -11.98
CA CYS A 111 -12.68 7.34 -12.99
C CYS A 111 -11.28 7.54 -12.40
N LEU A 112 -10.34 6.67 -12.76
CA LEU A 112 -8.99 6.67 -12.22
C LEU A 112 -8.14 7.67 -13.02
N PRO A 113 -7.51 8.66 -12.36
CA PRO A 113 -6.75 9.70 -13.05
C PRO A 113 -5.41 9.21 -13.60
N ARG A 114 -4.91 8.06 -13.12
CA ARG A 114 -3.62 7.50 -13.52
C ARG A 114 -3.76 6.02 -13.88
N PRO A 115 -2.98 5.52 -14.86
CA PRO A 115 -2.90 4.09 -15.14
C PRO A 115 -2.34 3.35 -13.94
N LEU A 116 -2.79 2.11 -13.74
CA LEU A 116 -2.22 1.17 -12.78
C LEU A 116 -1.22 0.26 -13.51
N ASP A 117 -0.16 -0.14 -12.81
CA ASP A 117 0.75 -1.17 -13.33
C ASP A 117 0.07 -2.53 -13.22
N VAL A 118 -0.30 -3.10 -14.37
CA VAL A 118 -0.88 -4.44 -14.43
C VAL A 118 0.27 -5.44 -14.48
N ASP A 119 0.27 -6.38 -13.53
CA ASP A 119 1.24 -7.46 -13.51
C ASP A 119 1.07 -8.32 -14.78
N PRO A 120 2.13 -8.51 -15.58
CA PRO A 120 2.01 -9.16 -16.88
C PRO A 120 1.67 -10.65 -16.78
N VAL A 121 1.97 -11.29 -15.66
CA VAL A 121 1.77 -12.73 -15.45
C VAL A 121 0.38 -12.99 -14.87
N THR A 122 0.04 -12.32 -13.78
CA THR A 122 -1.22 -12.53 -13.04
C THR A 122 -2.36 -11.69 -13.57
N GLN A 123 -2.09 -10.67 -14.39
CA GLN A 123 -3.06 -9.65 -14.82
C GLN A 123 -3.73 -8.88 -13.68
N ARG A 124 -3.16 -8.96 -12.46
CA ARG A 124 -3.65 -8.23 -11.28
C ARG A 124 -3.07 -6.82 -11.24
N VAL A 125 -3.81 -5.91 -10.62
CA VAL A 125 -3.32 -4.57 -10.27
C VAL A 125 -2.94 -4.49 -8.79
N PRO A 126 -2.01 -3.61 -8.39
CA PRO A 126 -1.62 -3.39 -7.01
C PRO A 126 -2.68 -2.55 -6.27
N CYS A 127 -3.89 -3.09 -6.16
CA CYS A 127 -5.01 -2.48 -5.45
C CYS A 127 -5.38 -3.30 -4.20
N VAL A 128 -5.65 -2.57 -3.13
CA VAL A 128 -6.28 -3.04 -1.92
C VAL A 128 -7.67 -2.43 -1.87
N VAL A 129 -8.68 -3.27 -2.06
CA VAL A 129 -10.10 -2.91 -1.94
C VAL A 129 -10.64 -3.60 -0.70
N VAL A 130 -11.10 -2.81 0.25
CA VAL A 130 -11.67 -3.31 1.51
C VAL A 130 -13.09 -2.78 1.62
N GLU A 131 -14.04 -3.67 1.82
CA GLU A 131 -15.39 -3.28 2.22
C GLU A 131 -15.51 -3.31 3.75
N ALA A 132 -16.11 -2.25 4.29
CA ALA A 132 -16.36 -2.06 5.70
C ALA A 132 -17.86 -2.08 5.98
N ASN A 133 -18.27 -2.98 6.86
CA ASN A 133 -19.65 -3.12 7.32
C ASN A 133 -19.73 -2.94 8.83
N GLN A 134 -20.93 -2.58 9.28
CA GLN A 134 -21.28 -2.68 10.68
C GLN A 134 -21.46 -4.16 11.06
N PRO A 135 -21.11 -4.55 12.29
CA PRO A 135 -21.45 -5.88 12.79
C PRO A 135 -22.96 -6.07 12.83
N ASP A 136 -23.39 -7.34 12.91
CA ASP A 136 -24.81 -7.67 13.02
C ASP A 136 -25.42 -7.22 14.35
N ALA A 137 -26.71 -7.50 14.55
CA ALA A 137 -27.42 -7.10 15.77
C ALA A 137 -26.85 -7.70 17.06
N ASN A 138 -26.06 -8.78 16.96
CA ASN A 138 -25.38 -9.43 18.08
C ASN A 138 -23.92 -8.97 18.23
N GLY A 139 -23.47 -8.02 17.41
CA GLY A 139 -22.09 -7.55 17.39
C GLY A 139 -21.13 -8.49 16.65
N ALA A 140 -21.63 -9.48 15.90
CA ALA A 140 -20.80 -10.44 15.20
C ALA A 140 -20.50 -10.01 13.76
N CYS A 141 -19.27 -10.28 13.32
CA CYS A 141 -18.87 -10.18 11.93
C CYS A 141 -18.98 -11.54 11.25
N ARG A 142 -19.69 -11.58 10.12
CA ARG A 142 -19.70 -12.78 9.26
C ARG A 142 -18.29 -13.00 8.69
N PRO A 143 -17.74 -14.23 8.75
CA PRO A 143 -16.42 -14.53 8.18
C PRO A 143 -16.33 -14.14 6.70
N CYS A 144 -15.20 -13.54 6.31
CA CYS A 144 -15.01 -13.11 4.93
C CYS A 144 -15.03 -14.29 3.95
N SER A 145 -14.49 -15.45 4.35
CA SER A 145 -14.46 -16.68 3.55
C SER A 145 -15.83 -17.26 3.20
N GLU A 146 -16.87 -16.94 3.97
CA GLU A 146 -18.25 -17.37 3.67
C GLU A 146 -18.92 -16.49 2.61
N ARG A 147 -18.26 -15.42 2.17
CA ARG A 147 -18.79 -14.43 1.24
C ARG A 147 -17.99 -14.56 -0.05
N SER A 148 -18.68 -14.82 -1.15
CA SER A 148 -18.07 -14.97 -2.48
C SER A 148 -17.13 -13.80 -2.79
N GLY A 149 -15.91 -14.10 -3.23
CA GLY A 149 -14.92 -13.08 -3.59
C GLY A 149 -14.38 -12.23 -2.44
N ARG A 150 -14.48 -12.70 -1.18
CA ARG A 150 -13.91 -12.01 -0.02
C ARG A 150 -12.84 -12.84 0.67
N THR A 151 -11.85 -12.14 1.20
CA THR A 151 -10.78 -12.70 2.03
C THR A 151 -10.54 -11.81 3.24
N ASP A 152 -9.89 -12.37 4.25
CA ASP A 152 -9.47 -11.60 5.42
C ASP A 152 -8.39 -10.59 5.03
N ILE A 153 -8.36 -9.46 5.75
CA ILE A 153 -7.34 -8.43 5.58
C ILE A 153 -6.17 -8.63 6.53
N ASP A 154 -4.98 -8.27 6.08
CA ASP A 154 -3.80 -8.21 6.94
C ASP A 154 -3.95 -7.16 8.04
N ALA A 155 -3.33 -7.41 9.20
CA ALA A 155 -3.41 -6.51 10.36
C ALA A 155 -2.91 -5.08 10.07
N SER A 156 -1.86 -4.95 9.26
CA SER A 156 -1.31 -3.65 8.84
C SER A 156 -2.30 -2.85 7.98
N VAL A 157 -3.02 -3.52 7.09
CA VAL A 157 -4.07 -2.92 6.26
C VAL A 157 -5.27 -2.52 7.11
N ARG A 158 -5.66 -3.36 8.08
CA ARG A 158 -6.78 -3.09 9.00
C ARG A 158 -6.62 -1.75 9.71
N ASN A 159 -5.45 -1.47 10.27
CA ASN A 159 -5.21 -0.23 11.00
C ASN A 159 -5.33 1.00 10.11
N VAL A 160 -4.80 0.94 8.89
CA VAL A 160 -4.87 2.04 7.92
C VAL A 160 -6.31 2.29 7.47
N VAL A 161 -7.08 1.22 7.22
CA VAL A 161 -8.50 1.31 6.84
C VAL A 161 -9.33 1.89 7.98
N ALA A 162 -9.14 1.40 9.21
CA ALA A 162 -9.86 1.91 10.38
C ALA A 162 -9.62 3.40 10.61
N GLN A 163 -8.36 3.85 10.46
CA GLN A 163 -8.01 5.27 10.56
C GLN A 163 -8.69 6.11 9.47
N GLU A 164 -8.76 5.63 8.23
CA GLU A 164 -9.45 6.35 7.16
C GLU A 164 -10.95 6.43 7.41
N LEU A 165 -11.56 5.32 7.85
CA LEU A 165 -12.99 5.28 8.15
C LEU A 165 -13.34 6.23 9.29
N ALA A 166 -12.48 6.35 10.30
CA ALA A 166 -12.60 7.34 11.37
C ALA A 166 -12.57 8.77 10.80
N GLN A 167 -11.58 9.10 9.96
CA GLN A 167 -11.46 10.43 9.33
C GLN A 167 -12.65 10.77 8.43
N SER A 168 -13.24 9.77 7.79
CA SER A 168 -14.44 9.95 6.96
C SER A 168 -15.75 10.07 7.76
N GLY A 169 -15.69 9.94 9.09
CA GLY A 169 -16.86 9.97 9.98
C GLY A 169 -17.71 8.70 9.93
N PHE A 170 -17.21 7.60 9.35
CA PHE A 170 -17.93 6.32 9.30
C PHE A 170 -17.95 5.61 10.67
N CYS A 171 -16.96 5.88 11.50
CA CYS A 171 -16.79 5.41 12.87
C CYS A 171 -16.02 6.46 13.69
N GLY A 172 -15.82 6.24 14.99
CA GLY A 172 -15.02 7.08 15.88
C GLY A 172 -15.82 7.86 16.92
N ASP A 173 -16.99 8.40 16.56
CA ASP A 173 -17.79 9.21 17.50
C ASP A 173 -18.68 8.34 18.40
N THR A 174 -19.64 7.62 17.80
CA THR A 174 -20.63 6.79 18.52
C THR A 174 -20.45 5.30 18.26
N LYS A 175 -19.50 4.93 17.41
CA LYS A 175 -19.26 3.55 16.93
C LYS A 175 -17.77 3.30 16.90
N SER A 176 -17.31 2.22 17.51
CA SER A 176 -15.89 1.85 17.45
C SER A 176 -15.50 1.51 16.02
N CYS A 177 -14.33 1.99 15.60
CA CYS A 177 -13.73 1.61 14.31
C CYS A 177 -13.15 0.19 14.35
N GLU A 178 -12.85 -0.33 15.55
CA GLU A 178 -12.27 -1.66 15.74
C GLU A 178 -13.32 -2.76 15.56
N ASP A 179 -14.58 -2.46 15.86
CA ASP A 179 -15.72 -3.39 15.75
C ASP A 179 -16.23 -3.51 14.31
N LEU A 180 -15.63 -2.80 13.35
CA LEU A 180 -16.04 -2.87 11.97
C LEU A 180 -15.66 -4.21 11.33
N CYS A 181 -16.60 -4.76 10.58
CA CYS A 181 -16.38 -5.95 9.77
C CYS A 181 -15.71 -5.56 8.47
N LEU A 182 -14.42 -5.85 8.38
CA LEU A 182 -13.60 -5.51 7.22
C LEU A 182 -13.25 -6.77 6.45
N CYS A 183 -13.61 -6.80 5.16
CA CYS A 183 -13.22 -7.86 4.23
C CYS A 183 -12.53 -7.27 3.01
N LYS A 184 -11.46 -7.92 2.56
CA LYS A 184 -10.85 -7.63 1.28
C LYS A 184 -11.74 -8.18 0.18
N ILE A 185 -11.96 -7.39 -0.87
CA ILE A 185 -12.62 -7.86 -2.08
C ILE A 185 -11.51 -8.38 -3.01
N GLU A 186 -11.68 -9.57 -3.57
CA GLU A 186 -10.73 -10.18 -4.49
C GLU A 186 -10.87 -9.66 -5.93
N GLN A 187 -9.75 -9.67 -6.65
CA GLN A 187 -9.73 -9.37 -8.08
C GLN A 187 -10.21 -10.59 -8.86
N PHE A 188 -10.92 -10.34 -9.97
CA PHE A 188 -11.23 -11.40 -10.91
C PHE A 188 -9.98 -11.94 -11.57
N GLU A 189 -10.04 -13.23 -11.89
CA GLU A 189 -9.03 -13.96 -12.67
C GLU A 189 -9.72 -14.77 -13.77
N GLY A 190 -8.94 -15.21 -14.76
CA GLY A 190 -9.40 -16.06 -15.86
C GLY A 190 -10.64 -15.52 -16.56
N GLU A 191 -11.63 -16.38 -16.77
CA GLU A 191 -12.86 -16.04 -17.50
C GLU A 191 -13.67 -14.90 -16.86
N ALA A 192 -13.66 -14.80 -15.52
CA ALA A 192 -14.34 -13.71 -14.83
C ALA A 192 -13.68 -12.35 -15.11
N LEU A 193 -12.35 -12.32 -15.22
CA LEU A 193 -11.59 -11.13 -15.58
C LEU A 193 -11.89 -10.71 -17.01
N GLU A 194 -11.86 -11.65 -17.95
CA GLU A 194 -12.17 -11.41 -19.35
C GLU A 194 -13.59 -10.85 -19.53
N ARG A 195 -14.59 -11.46 -18.86
CA ARG A 195 -15.98 -10.97 -18.86
C ARG A 195 -16.09 -9.56 -18.27
N CYS A 196 -15.36 -9.28 -17.19
CA CYS A 196 -15.35 -7.97 -16.57
C CYS A 196 -14.76 -6.89 -17.48
N GLN A 197 -13.77 -7.22 -18.31
CA GLN A 197 -13.11 -6.29 -19.23
C GLN A 197 -13.75 -6.23 -20.62
N SER A 198 -14.57 -7.20 -21.01
CA SER A 198 -15.17 -7.29 -22.35
C SER A 198 -16.43 -6.45 -22.56
N GLY A 199 -16.90 -5.75 -21.53
CA GLY A 199 -18.14 -4.99 -21.59
C GLY A 199 -19.40 -5.85 -21.41
N ALA A 200 -19.26 -7.16 -21.28
CA ALA A 200 -20.35 -8.07 -20.94
C ALA A 200 -20.97 -7.70 -19.59
N GLU A 201 -22.25 -8.01 -19.42
CA GLU A 201 -22.92 -7.88 -18.13
C GLU A 201 -22.29 -8.85 -17.12
N LEU A 202 -22.06 -8.35 -15.91
CA LEU A 202 -21.45 -9.12 -14.84
C LEU A 202 -22.55 -9.79 -14.02
N SER A 203 -22.40 -11.09 -13.79
CA SER A 203 -23.22 -11.83 -12.82
C SER A 203 -22.84 -11.42 -11.38
N PRO A 204 -23.76 -11.55 -10.40
CA PRO A 204 -23.43 -11.37 -8.98
C PRO A 204 -22.32 -12.32 -8.50
N GLU A 205 -22.23 -13.51 -9.10
CA GLU A 205 -21.19 -14.50 -8.81
C GLU A 205 -20.40 -14.93 -10.07
N PRO A 206 -19.08 -15.17 -9.94
CA PRO A 206 -18.26 -14.91 -8.76
C PRO A 206 -18.21 -13.40 -8.46
N ALA A 207 -18.18 -13.04 -7.19
CA ALA A 207 -18.12 -11.64 -6.80
C ALA A 207 -16.66 -11.15 -6.79
N GLY A 208 -16.45 -9.87 -7.11
CA GLY A 208 -15.10 -9.30 -7.17
C GLY A 208 -15.04 -8.03 -8.00
N TYR A 209 -13.83 -7.71 -8.46
CA TYR A 209 -13.60 -6.55 -9.32
C TYR A 209 -12.49 -6.77 -10.35
N CYS A 210 -12.50 -5.97 -11.40
CA CYS A 210 -11.38 -5.86 -12.33
C CYS A 210 -10.98 -4.40 -12.56
N TYR A 211 -9.74 -4.20 -13.00
CA TYR A 211 -9.30 -2.94 -13.56
C TYR A 211 -9.64 -2.87 -15.06
N VAL A 212 -10.19 -1.72 -15.48
CA VAL A 212 -10.51 -1.41 -16.87
C VAL A 212 -9.71 -0.19 -17.30
N ASP A 213 -9.02 -0.29 -18.43
CA ASP A 213 -8.23 0.79 -19.00
C ASP A 213 -8.64 1.08 -20.45
N GLY A 214 -9.20 2.26 -20.68
CA GLY A 214 -9.66 2.68 -22.01
C GLY A 214 -8.54 2.83 -23.03
N GLU A 215 -7.28 3.00 -22.62
CA GLU A 215 -6.15 3.05 -23.54
C GLU A 215 -5.87 1.69 -24.19
N ARG A 216 -6.37 0.58 -23.62
CA ARG A 216 -6.33 -0.75 -24.25
C ARG A 216 -7.29 -0.87 -25.44
N GLY A 217 -8.17 0.10 -25.64
CA GLY A 217 -9.10 0.13 -26.77
C GLY A 217 -10.26 -0.87 -26.65
N GLY A 218 -10.95 -1.09 -27.77
CA GLY A 218 -12.03 -2.07 -27.88
C GLY A 218 -13.16 -1.86 -26.86
N ALA A 219 -13.63 -2.96 -26.27
CA ALA A 219 -14.72 -2.94 -25.29
C ALA A 219 -14.37 -2.16 -24.01
N GLN A 220 -13.10 -2.13 -23.61
CA GLN A 220 -12.66 -1.37 -22.42
C GLN A 220 -12.81 0.13 -22.62
N ALA A 221 -12.54 0.64 -23.84
CA ALA A 221 -12.78 2.04 -24.18
C ALA A 221 -14.26 2.43 -24.06
N ALA A 222 -15.18 1.52 -24.41
CA ALA A 222 -16.62 1.74 -24.25
C ALA A 222 -17.04 1.77 -22.77
N LEU A 223 -16.46 0.89 -21.94
CA LEU A 223 -16.73 0.81 -20.50
C LEU A 223 -16.36 2.10 -19.74
N VAL A 224 -15.34 2.82 -20.19
CA VAL A 224 -14.89 4.09 -19.59
C VAL A 224 -15.34 5.33 -20.36
N SER A 225 -16.28 5.18 -21.29
CA SER A 225 -16.77 6.28 -22.14
C SER A 225 -17.38 7.45 -21.35
N LYS A 226 -17.93 7.16 -20.16
CA LYS A 226 -18.47 8.16 -19.23
C LYS A 226 -17.40 8.87 -18.40
N CYS A 227 -16.15 8.41 -18.46
CA CYS A 227 -15.06 9.05 -17.76
C CYS A 227 -14.54 10.28 -18.50
N PRO A 228 -14.07 11.31 -17.77
CA PRO A 228 -13.31 12.41 -18.37
C PRO A 228 -12.17 11.87 -19.25
N ALA A 229 -11.85 12.60 -20.31
CA ALA A 229 -10.82 12.15 -21.27
C ALA A 229 -9.46 11.86 -20.62
N THR A 230 -9.14 12.56 -19.53
CA THR A 230 -7.91 12.40 -18.74
C THR A 230 -7.97 11.24 -17.74
N GLU A 231 -9.12 10.61 -17.54
CA GLU A 231 -9.37 9.63 -16.48
C GLU A 231 -10.07 8.37 -17.03
N ARG A 232 -9.76 7.95 -18.25
CA ARG A 232 -10.45 6.83 -18.94
C ARG A 232 -10.12 5.44 -18.40
N ARG A 233 -10.28 5.24 -17.10
CA ARG A 233 -9.92 4.03 -16.35
C ARG A 233 -10.86 3.89 -15.17
N LEU A 234 -11.13 2.69 -14.69
CA LEU A 234 -11.92 2.47 -13.46
C LEU A 234 -11.67 1.08 -12.87
N LEU A 235 -12.10 0.90 -11.61
CA LEU A 235 -12.35 -0.44 -11.06
C LEU A 235 -13.81 -0.79 -11.29
N ARG A 236 -14.07 -1.89 -12.00
CA ARG A 236 -15.41 -2.40 -12.28
C ARG A 236 -15.71 -3.54 -11.32
N PHE A 237 -16.79 -3.41 -10.56
CA PHE A 237 -17.24 -4.40 -9.57
C PHE A 237 -18.37 -5.25 -10.14
N SER A 238 -18.50 -6.50 -9.69
CA SER A 238 -19.73 -7.28 -9.90
C SER A 238 -20.93 -6.60 -9.21
N PRO A 239 -22.17 -6.95 -9.60
CA PRO A 239 -23.36 -6.56 -8.85
C PRO A 239 -23.22 -6.92 -7.36
N GLU A 240 -23.81 -6.09 -6.49
CA GLU A 240 -23.79 -6.28 -5.03
C GLU A 240 -22.38 -6.23 -4.39
N VAL A 241 -21.41 -5.69 -5.12
CA VAL A 241 -20.06 -5.41 -4.63
C VAL A 241 -19.78 -3.91 -4.79
N PRO A 242 -19.45 -3.18 -3.70
CA PRO A 242 -19.47 -3.63 -2.30
C PRO A 242 -20.88 -4.03 -1.85
N ALA A 243 -20.97 -4.83 -0.77
CA ALA A 243 -22.27 -5.23 -0.25
C ALA A 243 -23.16 -4.04 0.11
N SER A 244 -24.48 -4.24 0.04
CA SER A 244 -25.44 -3.19 0.41
C SER A 244 -25.21 -2.71 1.84
N GLY A 245 -25.13 -1.39 2.03
CA GLY A 245 -24.82 -0.77 3.32
C GLY A 245 -23.33 -0.74 3.68
N ALA A 246 -22.46 -1.36 2.88
CA ALA A 246 -21.02 -1.31 3.08
C ALA A 246 -20.43 0.02 2.58
N THR A 247 -19.33 0.44 3.22
CA THR A 247 -18.44 1.47 2.70
C THR A 247 -17.19 0.82 2.15
N ALA A 248 -16.83 1.10 0.90
CA ALA A 248 -15.55 0.65 0.36
C ALA A 248 -14.43 1.68 0.61
N PHE A 249 -13.31 1.16 1.10
CA PHE A 249 -11.99 1.77 1.05
C PHE A 249 -11.22 1.18 -0.15
N ILE A 250 -10.58 2.05 -0.93
CA ILE A 250 -9.83 1.63 -2.11
C ILE A 250 -8.50 2.39 -2.12
N ALA A 251 -7.40 1.65 -2.15
CA ALA A 251 -6.06 2.17 -2.34
C ALA A 251 -5.38 1.41 -3.47
N CYS A 252 -4.88 2.12 -4.48
CA CYS A 252 -4.22 1.52 -5.65
C CYS A 252 -2.88 2.20 -5.94
N ALA A 253 -1.85 1.40 -6.23
CA ALA A 253 -0.57 1.92 -6.70
C ALA A 253 -0.66 2.26 -8.20
N GLY A 254 -0.72 3.56 -8.49
CA GLY A 254 -0.63 4.06 -9.86
C GLY A 254 0.77 3.89 -10.44
N ARG A 255 0.84 3.67 -11.74
CA ARG A 255 2.08 3.63 -12.51
C ARG A 255 2.84 4.95 -12.31
N THR A 256 4.10 4.85 -11.92
CA THR A 256 4.97 6.03 -11.88
C THR A 256 5.15 6.52 -13.31
N PRO A 257 4.97 7.83 -13.61
CA PRO A 257 5.30 8.35 -14.92
C PRO A 257 6.79 8.08 -15.15
N HIS A 258 7.12 7.14 -16.03
CA HIS A 258 8.49 6.97 -16.49
C HIS A 258 8.93 8.32 -17.06
N GLY A 259 10.03 8.85 -16.53
CA GLY A 259 10.75 9.93 -17.18
C GLY A 259 10.94 9.56 -18.65
N ARG A 260 10.76 10.55 -19.53
CA ARG A 260 10.98 10.44 -20.98
C ARG A 260 12.16 9.52 -21.28
N PRO A 261 12.06 8.64 -22.29
CA PRO A 261 13.25 8.00 -22.82
C PRO A 261 14.19 9.13 -23.26
N SER A 262 15.38 9.16 -22.66
CA SER A 262 16.50 9.94 -23.21
C SER A 262 16.75 9.40 -24.61
N GLY A 263 16.25 10.13 -25.61
CA GLY A 263 16.62 9.95 -27.01
C GLY A 263 18.12 10.23 -27.21
N PRO A 264 18.64 9.83 -28.38
CA PRO A 264 20.02 9.41 -28.60
C PRO A 264 21.09 10.45 -28.28
#